data_AF-A0A954SC38-F1
#
_entry.id   AF-A0A954SC38-F1
#
_cell.length_a   1.000
_cell.length_b   1.000
_cell.length_c   1.000
_cell.angle_alpha   90.00
_cell.angle_beta   90.00
_cell.angle_gamma   90.00
#
_symmetry.space_group_name_H-M   'P 1'
#
loop_
_entity.id
_entity.type
_entity.pdbx_description
1 polymer ?
#
loop_
_entity_poly.entity_id
_entity_poly.type
_entity_poly.pdbx_seq_one_letter_code
_entity_poly.pdbx_strand_id
1 'polypeptide(L)'
;MPRLALVVLVLGLCGCAGGPGMFAQSGPVSNPLYVNTVNDELVWERAVEVLHEFHFEIANENRLARTIESHPRVGSGVLEPWHPDAATLGDRIEATTQSIRRTVQLSLQPSEQQSGYLVSVAVYKEKEDLPGIAANSAGAATFQESAPLERDLDPVVGQTAPSGWIPLGRDAALEQAILQRLFATYSR
;
A
#
# COMPACT_ATOMS: atom_id res chain seq x y z
N MET A 1 -40.35 43.93 5.40
CA MET A 1 -39.40 43.27 4.48
C MET A 1 -38.05 43.93 4.73
N PRO A 2 -36.92 43.23 5.01
CA PRO A 2 -36.54 41.88 4.57
C PRO A 2 -36.10 40.94 5.72
N ARG A 3 -36.58 39.69 5.70
CA ARG A 3 -36.06 38.55 6.48
C ARG A 3 -35.54 37.52 5.50
N LEU A 4 -34.41 37.76 4.85
CA LEU A 4 -33.82 36.84 3.86
C LEU A 4 -32.37 37.25 3.58
N ALA A 5 -31.50 37.22 4.60
CA ALA A 5 -30.07 37.47 4.40
C ALA A 5 -29.16 36.75 5.41
N LEU A 6 -29.68 35.79 6.19
CA LEU A 6 -28.91 35.13 7.24
C LEU A 6 -29.10 33.61 7.26
N VAL A 7 -29.15 32.98 6.08
CA VAL A 7 -29.20 31.50 5.99
C VAL A 7 -28.03 30.94 5.17
N VAL A 8 -27.22 31.77 4.52
CA VAL A 8 -26.13 31.28 3.63
C VAL A 8 -24.79 31.12 4.36
N LEU A 9 -24.64 31.59 5.60
CA LEU A 9 -23.34 31.60 6.32
C LEU A 9 -23.22 30.54 7.45
N VAL A 10 -23.86 29.37 7.31
CA VAL A 10 -23.73 28.27 8.30
C VAL A 10 -23.35 26.93 7.66
N LEU A 11 -23.15 26.88 6.33
CA LEU A 11 -22.73 25.66 5.61
C LEU A 11 -21.20 25.50 5.48
N GLY A 12 -20.40 26.38 6.11
CA GLY A 12 -18.94 26.44 5.91
C GLY A 12 -18.06 25.86 7.04
N LEU A 13 -18.61 25.28 8.12
CA LEU A 13 -17.81 24.92 9.30
C LEU A 13 -18.01 23.50 9.85
N CYS A 14 -18.76 22.62 9.19
CA CYS A 14 -18.83 21.19 9.54
C CYS A 14 -18.18 20.34 8.44
N GLY A 15 -16.86 20.44 8.34
CA GLY A 15 -16.05 19.69 7.37
C GLY A 15 -14.94 18.87 8.00
N CYS A 16 -15.15 18.33 9.21
CA CYS A 16 -14.22 17.39 9.86
C CYS A 16 -15.00 16.27 10.56
N ALA A 17 -15.88 15.58 9.83
CA ALA A 17 -16.43 14.30 10.28
C ALA A 17 -16.98 13.53 9.07
N GLY A 18 -16.28 12.47 8.67
CA GLY A 18 -16.78 11.50 7.70
C GLY A 18 -16.51 11.87 6.24
N GLY A 19 -15.25 11.72 5.79
CA GLY A 19 -15.05 11.27 4.42
C GLY A 19 -15.82 9.96 4.21
N PRO A 20 -16.31 9.64 3.01
CA PRO A 20 -17.05 8.42 2.77
C PRO A 20 -16.16 7.23 3.17
N GLY A 21 -16.44 6.68 4.35
CA GLY A 21 -15.81 5.48 4.84
C GLY A 21 -16.22 4.34 3.94
N MET A 22 -15.47 4.11 2.87
CA MET A 22 -15.56 2.88 2.09
C MET A 22 -15.08 1.67 2.89
N PHE A 23 -14.56 1.89 4.11
CA PHE A 23 -14.28 0.84 5.07
C PHE A 23 -15.03 1.15 6.37
N ALA A 24 -16.17 0.50 6.57
CA ALA A 24 -16.72 0.35 7.91
C ALA A 24 -15.62 -0.29 8.77
N GLN A 25 -15.15 0.42 9.79
CA GLN A 25 -14.13 -0.09 10.72
C GLN A 25 -14.77 -1.20 11.57
N SER A 26 -14.81 -2.40 11.01
CA SER A 26 -14.81 -3.62 11.81
C SER A 26 -13.53 -3.64 12.65
N GLY A 27 -13.59 -4.12 13.89
CA GLY A 27 -12.41 -4.20 14.75
C GLY A 27 -11.25 -4.96 14.08
N PRO A 28 -10.02 -4.83 14.60
CA PRO A 28 -8.86 -5.52 14.03
C PRO A 28 -9.13 -7.03 13.94
N VAL A 29 -9.09 -7.55 12.71
CA VAL A 29 -9.21 -8.99 12.40
C VAL A 29 -7.87 -9.65 12.68
N SER A 30 -7.91 -10.80 13.34
CA SER A 30 -6.72 -11.60 13.63
C SER A 30 -6.01 -12.05 12.35
N ASN A 31 -4.68 -11.98 12.37
CA ASN A 31 -3.80 -12.59 11.37
C ASN A 31 -3.00 -13.70 12.06
N PRO A 32 -3.20 -15.00 11.74
CA PRO A 32 -4.03 -15.55 10.66
C PRO A 32 -5.55 -15.52 10.94
N LEU A 33 -6.33 -15.48 9.86
CA LEU A 33 -7.79 -15.55 9.85
C LEU A 33 -8.26 -17.01 9.74
N TYR A 34 -9.11 -17.45 10.68
CA TYR A 34 -9.74 -18.77 10.60
C TYR A 34 -11.00 -18.76 9.72
N VAL A 35 -11.07 -19.71 8.80
CA VAL A 35 -12.18 -19.92 7.86
C VAL A 35 -12.71 -21.34 8.03
N ASN A 36 -13.98 -21.45 8.43
CA ASN A 36 -14.65 -22.73 8.61
C ASN A 36 -15.20 -23.23 7.27
N THR A 37 -14.37 -23.92 6.49
CA THR A 37 -14.81 -24.61 5.27
C THR A 37 -13.97 -25.85 5.03
N VAL A 38 -14.59 -26.82 4.39
CA VAL A 38 -13.96 -28.08 4.00
C VAL A 38 -13.40 -28.01 2.57
N ASN A 39 -13.90 -27.08 1.75
CA ASN A 39 -13.54 -26.97 0.34
C ASN A 39 -12.33 -26.04 0.14
N ASP A 40 -11.17 -26.61 -0.19
CA ASP A 40 -9.91 -25.90 -0.48
C ASP A 40 -10.06 -24.93 -1.66
N GLU A 41 -10.69 -25.38 -2.75
CA GLU A 41 -10.81 -24.58 -3.98
C GLU A 41 -11.64 -23.33 -3.72
N LEU A 42 -12.70 -23.44 -2.91
CA LEU A 42 -13.51 -22.28 -2.54
C LEU A 42 -12.69 -21.24 -1.78
N VAL A 43 -11.82 -21.66 -0.84
CA VAL A 43 -10.98 -20.69 -0.11
C VAL A 43 -10.01 -20.02 -1.08
N TRP A 44 -9.43 -20.79 -1.98
CA TRP A 44 -8.48 -20.28 -2.95
C TRP A 44 -9.11 -19.27 -3.91
N GLU A 45 -10.21 -19.64 -4.56
CA GLU A 45 -10.92 -18.78 -5.50
C GLU A 45 -11.35 -17.46 -4.85
N ARG A 46 -11.85 -17.50 -3.62
CA ARG A 46 -12.24 -16.30 -2.86
C ARG A 46 -11.04 -15.45 -2.47
N ALA A 47 -9.92 -16.06 -2.10
CA ALA A 47 -8.70 -15.32 -1.82
C ALA A 47 -8.20 -14.56 -3.07
N VAL A 48 -8.21 -15.22 -4.23
CA VAL A 48 -7.88 -14.63 -5.53
C VAL A 48 -8.85 -13.50 -5.91
N GLU A 49 -10.16 -13.72 -5.74
CA GLU A 49 -11.19 -12.71 -6.01
C GLU A 49 -10.96 -11.43 -5.19
N VAL A 50 -10.59 -11.57 -3.91
CA VAL A 50 -10.28 -10.41 -3.06
C VAL A 50 -9.03 -9.69 -3.54
N LEU A 51 -7.95 -10.38 -3.91
CA LEU A 51 -6.76 -9.71 -4.46
C LEU A 51 -7.07 -8.91 -5.73
N HIS A 52 -7.89 -9.47 -6.62
CA HIS A 52 -8.34 -8.79 -7.83
C HIS A 52 -9.20 -7.56 -7.53
N GLU A 53 -10.06 -7.59 -6.50
CA GLU A 53 -10.82 -6.41 -6.07
C GLU A 53 -9.90 -5.27 -5.61
N PHE A 54 -8.79 -5.61 -4.95
CA PHE A 54 -7.74 -4.65 -4.61
C PHE A 54 -6.83 -4.27 -5.79
N HIS A 55 -7.15 -4.75 -7.01
CA HIS A 55 -6.40 -4.54 -8.24
C HIS A 55 -4.98 -5.11 -8.21
N PHE A 56 -4.70 -6.10 -7.35
CA PHE A 56 -3.43 -6.83 -7.37
C PHE A 56 -3.51 -7.96 -8.39
N GLU A 57 -2.65 -7.92 -9.40
CA GLU A 57 -2.48 -9.00 -10.37
C GLU A 57 -1.68 -10.15 -9.74
N ILE A 58 -2.01 -11.39 -10.08
CA ILE A 58 -1.36 -12.56 -9.50
C ILE A 58 -0.11 -12.92 -10.31
N ALA A 59 1.03 -13.04 -9.63
CA ALA A 59 2.30 -13.42 -10.23
C ALA A 59 2.54 -14.93 -10.16
N ASN A 60 2.26 -15.52 -8.99
CA ASN A 60 2.53 -16.93 -8.75
C ASN A 60 1.45 -17.55 -7.86
N GLU A 61 0.89 -18.67 -8.32
CA GLU A 61 -0.02 -19.51 -7.56
C GLU A 61 0.64 -20.86 -7.31
N ASN A 62 1.14 -21.07 -6.09
CA ASN A 62 1.70 -22.37 -5.71
C ASN A 62 0.70 -23.14 -4.85
N ARG A 63 -0.07 -24.02 -5.50
CA ARG A 63 -1.06 -24.89 -4.84
C ARG A 63 -0.42 -25.87 -3.84
N LEU A 64 0.81 -26.32 -4.10
CA LEU A 64 1.51 -27.26 -3.21
C LEU A 64 2.02 -26.57 -1.94
N ALA A 65 2.62 -25.39 -2.08
CA ALA A 65 3.07 -24.56 -0.95
C ALA A 65 1.93 -23.75 -0.31
N ARG A 66 0.72 -23.86 -0.86
CA ARG A 66 -0.48 -23.11 -0.52
C ARG A 66 -0.24 -21.60 -0.35
N THR A 67 0.50 -21.03 -1.29
CA THR A 67 0.90 -19.62 -1.26
C THR A 67 0.49 -18.95 -2.57
N ILE A 68 -0.07 -17.75 -2.46
CA ILE A 68 -0.41 -16.87 -3.60
C ILE A 68 0.45 -15.61 -3.45
N GLU A 69 1.13 -15.23 -4.51
CA GLU A 69 1.96 -14.03 -4.56
C GLU A 69 1.50 -13.12 -5.70
N SER A 70 1.34 -11.83 -5.40
CA SER A 70 0.97 -10.83 -6.40
C SER A 70 2.17 -10.26 -7.13
N HIS A 71 1.94 -9.67 -8.30
CA HIS A 71 2.91 -8.75 -8.89
C HIS A 71 3.07 -7.51 -7.99
N PRO A 72 4.26 -6.89 -7.98
CA PRO A 72 4.45 -5.62 -7.31
C PRO A 72 3.57 -4.54 -7.99
N ARG A 73 2.70 -3.90 -7.21
CA ARG A 73 1.81 -2.85 -7.69
C ARG A 73 2.23 -1.50 -7.13
N VAL A 74 2.34 -0.48 -7.98
CA VAL A 74 2.61 0.90 -7.55
C VAL A 74 1.39 1.44 -6.80
N GLY A 75 1.64 2.06 -5.64
CA GLY A 75 0.61 2.57 -4.75
C GLY A 75 -0.12 3.78 -5.33
N SER A 76 -1.43 3.83 -5.13
CA SER A 76 -2.25 4.95 -5.58
C SER A 76 -2.05 6.22 -4.77
N GLY A 77 -2.10 7.36 -5.47
CA GLY A 77 -1.95 8.68 -4.88
C GLY A 77 -3.24 9.22 -4.24
N VAL A 78 -3.16 10.46 -3.76
CA VAL A 78 -4.33 11.20 -3.23
C VAL A 78 -5.36 11.50 -4.32
N LEU A 79 -4.91 11.65 -5.57
CA LEU A 79 -5.76 11.97 -6.72
C LEU A 79 -6.50 10.76 -7.30
N GLU A 80 -6.26 9.57 -6.76
CA GLU A 80 -6.80 8.30 -7.24
C GLU A 80 -7.67 7.60 -6.18
N PRO A 81 -8.75 8.23 -5.69
CA PRO A 81 -9.54 7.71 -4.57
C PRO A 81 -10.26 6.38 -4.87
N TRP A 82 -10.40 5.99 -6.14
CA TRP A 82 -11.06 4.74 -6.55
C TRP A 82 -10.16 3.50 -6.47
N HIS A 83 -8.86 3.66 -6.23
CA HIS A 83 -7.94 2.53 -6.03
C HIS A 83 -7.86 2.17 -4.55
N PRO A 84 -8.29 0.97 -4.12
CA PRO A 84 -8.35 0.58 -2.70
C PRO A 84 -7.02 0.05 -2.14
N ASP A 85 -5.94 0.12 -2.91
CA ASP A 85 -4.60 -0.39 -2.57
C ASP A 85 -3.87 0.43 -1.50
N ALA A 86 -4.38 1.61 -1.15
CA ALA A 86 -3.91 2.42 -0.03
C ALA A 86 -4.99 2.50 1.06
N ALA A 87 -4.70 1.90 2.23
CA ALA A 87 -5.63 1.82 3.36
C ALA A 87 -5.82 3.17 4.07
N THR A 88 -4.75 3.97 4.20
CA THR A 88 -4.78 5.23 4.94
C THR A 88 -4.53 6.44 4.02
N LEU A 89 -5.06 7.62 4.39
CA LEU A 89 -4.71 8.87 3.70
C LEU A 89 -3.20 9.17 3.75
N GLY A 90 -2.53 8.80 4.84
CA GLY A 90 -1.07 8.91 4.95
C GLY A 90 -0.35 8.12 3.86
N ASP A 91 -0.78 6.87 3.60
CA ASP A 91 -0.21 6.03 2.55
C ASP A 91 -0.38 6.66 1.15
N ARG A 92 -1.52 7.33 0.91
CA ARG A 92 -1.79 8.04 -0.35
C ARG A 92 -0.90 9.26 -0.52
N ILE A 93 -0.73 10.03 0.54
CA ILE A 93 0.15 11.21 0.52
C ILE A 93 1.58 10.74 0.26
N GLU A 94 2.02 9.69 0.96
CA GLU A 94 3.35 9.11 0.78
C GLU A 94 3.56 8.64 -0.67
N ALA A 95 2.61 7.89 -1.23
CA ALA A 95 2.64 7.42 -2.62
C ALA A 95 2.58 8.56 -3.66
N THR A 96 1.99 9.71 -3.30
CA THR A 96 1.98 10.92 -4.15
C THR A 96 3.35 11.60 -4.16
N THR A 97 4.05 11.58 -3.03
CA THR A 97 5.38 12.21 -2.89
C THR A 97 6.52 11.32 -3.37
N GLN A 98 6.34 10.00 -3.28
CA GLN A 98 7.37 9.03 -3.51
C GLN A 98 6.76 7.79 -4.14
N SER A 99 7.37 7.28 -5.22
CA SER A 99 6.99 6.01 -5.80
C SER A 99 7.16 4.89 -4.78
N ILE A 100 6.05 4.27 -4.41
CA ILE A 100 5.99 3.13 -3.51
C ILE A 100 5.31 2.01 -4.26
N ARG A 101 5.78 0.78 -4.07
CA ARG A 101 5.08 -0.41 -4.55
C ARG A 101 4.82 -1.38 -3.40
N ARG A 102 3.81 -2.22 -3.59
CA ARG A 102 3.41 -3.24 -2.62
C ARG A 102 3.28 -4.59 -3.29
N THR A 103 3.69 -5.62 -2.58
CA THR A 103 3.56 -7.01 -2.98
C THR A 103 2.79 -7.75 -1.91
N VAL A 104 1.74 -8.46 -2.30
CA VAL A 104 0.89 -9.22 -1.38
C VAL A 104 1.27 -10.70 -1.47
N GLN A 105 1.46 -11.32 -0.31
CA GLN A 105 1.64 -12.74 -0.16
C GLN A 105 0.55 -13.30 0.76
N LEU A 106 -0.23 -14.23 0.25
CA LEU A 106 -1.23 -14.97 1.01
C LEU A 106 -0.73 -16.38 1.25
N SER A 107 -0.95 -16.90 2.45
CA SER A 107 -0.68 -18.29 2.79
C SER A 107 -1.93 -18.94 3.38
N LEU A 108 -2.27 -20.13 2.87
CA LEU A 108 -3.43 -20.89 3.29
C LEU A 108 -2.95 -22.18 3.97
N GLN A 109 -3.19 -22.32 5.26
CA GLN A 109 -2.78 -23.51 6.02
C GLN A 109 -4.01 -24.22 6.58
N PRO A 110 -4.15 -25.54 6.41
CA PRO A 110 -5.22 -26.26 7.10
C PRO A 110 -4.99 -26.15 8.61
N SER A 111 -6.07 -25.98 9.36
CA SER A 111 -6.00 -25.96 10.82
C SER A 111 -5.86 -27.40 11.35
N GLU A 112 -4.85 -27.65 12.16
CA GLU A 112 -4.64 -28.95 12.81
C GLU A 112 -5.68 -29.22 13.93
N GLN A 113 -6.23 -28.14 14.50
CA GLN A 113 -7.10 -28.21 15.68
C GLN A 113 -8.59 -28.29 15.33
N GLN A 114 -8.97 -27.79 14.15
CA GLN A 114 -10.36 -27.69 13.71
C GLN A 114 -10.47 -27.95 12.22
N SER A 115 -11.61 -28.46 11.75
CA SER A 115 -11.87 -28.64 10.32
C SER A 115 -12.06 -27.28 9.64
N GLY A 116 -10.97 -26.66 9.17
CA GLY A 116 -10.98 -25.37 8.49
C GLY A 116 -9.60 -24.96 7.99
N TYR A 117 -9.51 -23.73 7.48
CA TYR A 117 -8.28 -23.13 6.96
C TYR A 117 -7.91 -21.87 7.73
N LEU A 118 -6.61 -21.64 7.89
CA LEU A 118 -5.99 -20.45 8.41
C LEU A 118 -5.40 -19.68 7.24
N VAL A 119 -5.96 -18.50 6.97
CA VAL A 119 -5.51 -17.60 5.91
C VAL A 119 -4.66 -16.50 6.52
N SER A 120 -3.38 -16.48 6.19
CA SER A 120 -2.44 -15.44 6.60
C SER A 120 -2.17 -14.49 5.44
N VAL A 121 -2.15 -13.20 5.74
CA VAL A 121 -1.88 -12.12 4.78
C VAL A 121 -0.58 -11.43 5.17
N ALA A 122 0.29 -11.22 4.20
CA ALA A 122 1.51 -10.43 4.33
C ALA A 122 1.55 -9.41 3.21
N VAL A 123 1.74 -8.14 3.51
CA VAL A 123 1.94 -7.11 2.47
C VAL A 123 3.29 -6.46 2.68
N TYR A 124 4.16 -6.59 1.70
CA TYR A 124 5.49 -6.00 1.71
C TYR A 124 5.47 -4.67 0.96
N LYS A 125 5.94 -3.61 1.62
CA LYS A 125 6.05 -2.25 1.08
C LYS A 125 7.49 -1.99 0.67
N GLU A 126 7.68 -1.44 -0.51
CA GLU A 126 8.98 -1.06 -1.05
C GLU A 126 8.91 0.38 -1.59
N LYS A 127 10.00 1.11 -1.43
CA LYS A 127 10.15 2.49 -1.91
C LYS A 127 11.15 2.54 -3.05
N GLU A 128 10.83 3.27 -4.09
CA GLU A 128 11.76 3.47 -5.21
C GLU A 128 12.93 4.36 -4.75
N ASP A 129 14.14 3.95 -5.08
CA ASP A 129 15.35 4.75 -4.95
C ASP A 129 15.83 5.08 -6.36
N LEU A 130 15.62 6.32 -6.79
CA LEU A 130 16.03 6.77 -8.11
C LEU A 130 17.53 7.06 -8.13
N PRO A 131 18.19 6.86 -9.30
CA PRO A 131 19.58 7.22 -9.44
C PRO A 131 19.76 8.71 -9.14
N GLY A 132 20.65 8.98 -8.20
CA GLY A 132 20.87 10.29 -7.63
C GLY A 132 21.28 11.24 -8.73
N ILE A 133 20.45 12.24 -8.98
CA ILE A 133 20.70 13.28 -9.97
C ILE A 133 21.68 14.31 -9.40
N ALA A 134 22.84 13.84 -8.91
CA ALA A 134 23.91 14.70 -8.43
C ALA A 134 24.35 15.72 -9.50
N ALA A 135 23.96 15.55 -10.77
CA ALA A 135 24.23 16.48 -11.87
C ALA A 135 23.14 17.56 -12.12
N ASN A 136 21.90 17.46 -11.60
CA ASN A 136 20.81 18.41 -11.91
C ASN A 136 20.47 19.37 -10.76
N SER A 137 21.20 19.33 -9.64
CA SER A 137 21.15 20.38 -8.63
C SER A 137 22.13 21.49 -9.03
N ALA A 138 21.65 22.73 -9.08
CA ALA A 138 22.49 23.90 -9.33
C ALA A 138 23.68 24.04 -8.35
N GLY A 139 23.62 23.34 -7.21
CA GLY A 139 24.68 23.32 -6.19
C GLY A 139 25.75 22.24 -6.35
N ALA A 140 25.64 21.35 -7.34
CA ALA A 140 26.61 20.26 -7.56
C ALA A 140 28.01 20.76 -7.95
N ALA A 141 28.11 22.00 -8.42
CA ALA A 141 29.35 22.71 -8.72
C ALA A 141 29.45 23.99 -7.86
N THR A 142 29.13 23.91 -6.56
CA THR A 142 29.36 25.04 -5.64
C THR A 142 30.84 25.04 -5.24
N PHE A 143 31.60 25.97 -5.81
CA PHE A 143 32.98 26.23 -5.39
C PHE A 143 32.97 27.15 -4.16
N GLN A 144 33.86 26.88 -3.20
CA GLN A 144 34.06 27.80 -2.07
C GLN A 144 34.79 29.05 -2.58
N GLU A 145 34.18 30.22 -2.40
CA GLU A 145 34.76 31.54 -2.77
C GLU A 145 36.15 31.77 -2.14
N SER A 146 36.37 31.23 -0.94
CA SER A 146 37.60 31.44 -0.15
C SER A 146 38.75 30.50 -0.48
N ALA A 147 38.54 29.51 -1.35
CA ALA A 147 39.56 28.56 -1.75
C ALA A 147 40.05 28.86 -3.18
N PRO A 148 41.34 28.68 -3.50
CA PRO A 148 41.80 28.70 -4.88
C PRO A 148 40.97 27.73 -5.72
N LEU A 149 40.69 28.09 -6.97
CA LEU A 149 39.92 27.25 -7.90
C LEU A 149 40.63 25.91 -8.12
N GLU A 150 40.23 24.89 -7.37
CA GLU A 150 40.66 23.51 -7.56
C GLU A 150 39.72 22.87 -8.58
N ARG A 151 40.16 22.80 -9.84
CA ARG A 151 39.41 22.13 -10.91
C ARG A 151 39.66 20.64 -10.81
N ASP A 152 38.82 19.95 -10.06
CA ASP A 152 38.68 18.50 -10.24
C ASP A 152 38.05 18.26 -11.61
N LEU A 153 38.81 17.62 -12.50
CA LEU A 153 38.41 17.33 -13.88
C LEU A 153 37.75 15.95 -14.02
N ASP A 154 37.76 15.14 -12.97
CA ASP A 154 37.13 13.82 -12.94
C ASP A 154 36.33 13.61 -11.64
N PRO A 155 35.32 14.47 -11.37
CA PRO A 155 34.47 14.28 -10.21
C PRO A 155 33.70 12.96 -10.39
N VAL A 156 33.84 12.03 -9.44
CA VAL A 156 32.99 10.83 -9.38
C VAL A 156 31.57 11.28 -9.04
N VAL A 157 30.81 11.62 -10.07
CA VAL A 157 29.41 12.01 -9.97
C VAL A 157 28.54 10.77 -10.04
N GLY A 158 27.86 10.44 -8.94
CA GLY A 158 26.93 9.32 -8.91
C GLY A 158 26.64 8.81 -7.50
N GLN A 159 25.63 7.95 -7.38
CA GLN A 159 25.37 7.21 -6.15
C GLN A 159 26.35 6.05 -6.01
N THR A 160 26.80 5.81 -4.77
CA THR A 160 27.68 4.67 -4.41
C THR A 160 26.91 3.33 -4.37
N ALA A 161 25.58 3.36 -4.24
CA ALA A 161 24.71 2.19 -4.20
C ALA A 161 23.90 2.06 -5.50
N PRO A 162 23.60 0.83 -5.96
CA PRO A 162 22.72 0.63 -7.11
C PRO A 162 21.30 1.11 -6.78
N SER A 163 20.78 2.00 -7.62
CA SER A 163 19.38 2.43 -7.60
C SER A 163 18.45 1.22 -7.79
N GLY A 164 17.29 1.23 -7.13
CA GLY A 164 16.36 0.11 -7.13
C GLY A 164 15.17 0.30 -6.20
N TRP A 165 14.70 -0.79 -5.62
CA TRP A 165 13.59 -0.77 -4.66
C TRP A 165 14.09 -1.13 -3.28
N ILE A 166 13.83 -0.25 -2.32
CA ILE A 166 14.24 -0.39 -0.93
C ILE A 166 13.07 -0.95 -0.12
N PRO A 167 13.21 -2.10 0.56
CA PRO A 167 12.15 -2.64 1.40
C PRO A 167 11.92 -1.76 2.63
N LEU A 168 10.66 -1.39 2.88
CA LEU A 168 10.20 -0.66 4.06
C LEU A 168 9.59 -1.57 5.13
N GLY A 169 9.40 -2.86 4.84
CA GLY A 169 8.82 -3.85 5.74
C GLY A 169 7.35 -4.13 5.44
N ARG A 170 6.60 -4.53 6.47
CA ARG A 170 5.18 -4.92 6.35
C ARG A 170 4.23 -3.74 6.47
N ASP A 171 3.23 -3.68 5.60
CA ASP A 171 2.15 -2.69 5.64
C ASP A 171 0.94 -3.24 6.41
N ALA A 172 0.94 -3.03 7.73
CA ALA A 172 -0.11 -3.53 8.61
C ALA A 172 -1.51 -2.95 8.31
N ALA A 173 -1.59 -1.72 7.78
CA ALA A 173 -2.86 -1.08 7.48
C ALA A 173 -3.54 -1.75 6.28
N LEU A 174 -2.77 -2.02 5.22
CA LEU A 174 -3.29 -2.74 4.05
C LEU A 174 -3.52 -4.22 4.35
N GLU A 175 -2.64 -4.87 5.12
CA GLU A 175 -2.87 -6.25 5.62
C GLU A 175 -4.25 -6.34 6.31
N GLN A 176 -4.55 -5.38 7.18
CA GLN A 176 -5.81 -5.35 7.90
C GLN A 176 -7.03 -5.12 6.99
N ALA A 177 -6.90 -4.26 5.98
CA ALA A 177 -7.97 -4.01 5.01
C ALA A 177 -8.28 -5.25 4.17
N ILE A 178 -7.25 -5.97 3.70
CA ILE A 178 -7.40 -7.22 2.96
C ILE A 178 -8.02 -8.30 3.87
N LEU A 179 -7.57 -8.43 5.12
CA LEU A 179 -8.13 -9.38 6.10
C LEU A 179 -9.60 -9.10 6.40
N GLN A 180 -9.99 -7.83 6.56
CA GLN A 180 -11.39 -7.45 6.75
C GLN A 180 -12.24 -7.83 5.54
N ARG A 181 -11.71 -7.63 4.33
CA ARG A 181 -12.41 -8.01 3.11
C ARG A 181 -12.56 -9.52 2.98
N LEU A 182 -11.51 -10.28 3.25
CA LEU A 182 -11.55 -11.75 3.29
C LEU A 182 -12.57 -12.25 4.31
N PHE A 183 -12.57 -11.70 5.52
CA PHE A 183 -13.54 -12.05 6.56
C PHE A 183 -14.98 -11.82 6.09
N ALA A 184 -15.26 -10.67 5.47
CA ALA A 184 -16.57 -10.38 4.91
C ALA A 184 -16.97 -11.37 3.80
N THR A 185 -16.03 -11.71 2.90
CA THR A 185 -16.27 -12.66 1.81
C THR A 185 -16.57 -14.08 2.31
N TYR A 186 -15.86 -14.56 3.33
CA TYR A 186 -16.08 -15.90 3.89
C TYR A 186 -17.31 -16.00 4.80
N SER A 187 -17.81 -14.86 5.29
CA SER A 187 -19.03 -14.83 6.11
C SER A 187 -20.33 -14.95 5.31
N ARG A 188 -20.25 -14.84 3.97
CA ARG A 188 -21.39 -14.91 3.06
C ARG A 188 -21.61 -16.33 2.56
#